data_AF-A0A8K0HJ89-F1
#
_entry.id   AF-A0A8K0HJ89-F1
#
_cell.length_a   1.000
_cell.length_b   1.000
_cell.length_c   1.000
_cell.angle_alpha   90.00
_cell.angle_beta   90.00
_cell.angle_gamma   90.00
#
_symmetry.space_group_name_H-M   'P 1'
#
loop_
_entity.id
_entity.type
_entity.pdbx_description
1 polymer ?
#
loop_
_entity_poly.entity_id
_entity_poly.type
_entity_poly.pdbx_seq_one_letter_code
_entity_poly.pdbx_strand_id
1 'polypeptide(L)'
;MNSLRVFARFIHAFLLLLPPIAAHTVQAFTGTYGINYGRIADNIPSPDEVATLLRAAKIKNVRIYDADHSVLKAFSGSGLELVVGLPNGLLKDMSTNEDHALTWVKENVQAFLPETHICGIAVGNEVLGGTDYELWGALLGAVKNIYNAVKKLDLADVVQITTAHSQAVLANSYPPSSCTFSDNVAAQYMKPLLEFFSQIGSPFCLNAYPFLDYMNDPENIDINYALFQSTQGIYDPKTNLHYDNMLDAQIDATYAALEDAGYKKMEVIITETGWASRGDANQAAATVNNARTYNYNLRKRLAKKKGTPLRPKNVVKAYIFAIFNENLKPGPTSERNFGLFKPDGSISYDIGFHGLDSSSSESLLLALKDNMSFSSSSENIRTQEYSIVVH
;
A
#
# COMPACT_ATOMS: atom_id res chain seq x y z
N MET A 1 -25.18 66.29 -0.67
CA MET A 1 -25.65 65.00 -0.10
C MET A 1 -25.66 63.82 -1.09
N ASN A 2 -24.89 63.81 -2.19
CA ASN A 2 -24.95 62.73 -3.19
C ASN A 2 -23.62 62.07 -3.61
N SER A 3 -22.49 62.37 -2.97
CA SER A 3 -21.18 61.80 -3.38
C SER A 3 -20.65 60.70 -2.44
N LEU A 4 -20.98 60.72 -1.14
CA LEU A 4 -20.46 59.72 -0.19
C LEU A 4 -21.21 58.37 -0.16
N ARG A 5 -22.36 58.24 -0.83
CA ARG A 5 -23.18 57.01 -0.81
C ARG A 5 -22.86 56.01 -1.92
N VAL A 6 -22.04 56.39 -2.90
CA VAL A 6 -21.69 55.52 -4.03
C VAL A 6 -20.43 54.69 -3.74
N PHE A 7 -19.48 55.21 -2.96
CA PHE A 7 -18.25 54.49 -2.62
C PHE A 7 -18.45 53.33 -1.62
N ALA A 8 -19.44 53.41 -0.73
CA ALA A 8 -19.72 52.35 0.25
C ALA A 8 -20.43 51.10 -0.33
N ARG A 9 -20.96 51.19 -1.56
CA ARG A 9 -21.66 50.08 -2.23
C ARG A 9 -20.75 49.21 -3.09
N PHE A 10 -19.54 49.65 -3.40
CA PHE A 10 -18.57 48.86 -4.17
C PHE A 10 -17.68 47.96 -3.31
N ILE A 11 -17.51 48.26 -2.01
CA ILE A 11 -16.70 47.43 -1.09
C ILE A 11 -17.50 46.22 -0.55
N HIS A 12 -18.83 46.31 -0.48
CA HIS A 12 -19.68 45.20 -0.04
C HIS A 12 -20.01 44.18 -1.15
N ALA A 13 -19.69 44.47 -2.40
CA ALA A 13 -19.93 43.56 -3.53
C ALA A 13 -18.72 42.67 -3.88
N PHE A 14 -17.55 42.90 -3.27
CA PHE A 14 -16.32 42.16 -3.57
C PHE A 14 -15.92 41.11 -2.52
N LEU A 15 -16.72 40.94 -1.46
CA LEU A 15 -16.43 40.02 -0.35
C LEU A 15 -17.18 38.67 -0.42
N LEU A 16 -17.94 38.38 -1.49
CA LEU A 16 -18.84 37.21 -1.54
C LEU A 16 -18.60 36.24 -2.70
N LEU A 17 -17.43 36.27 -3.34
CA LEU A 17 -17.05 35.30 -4.37
C LEU A 17 -15.61 34.82 -4.18
N LEU A 18 -15.23 34.48 -2.95
CA LEU A 18 -14.18 33.48 -2.79
C LEU A 18 -14.81 32.14 -3.18
N PRO A 19 -14.31 31.41 -4.19
CA PRO A 19 -14.73 30.03 -4.39
C PRO A 19 -14.53 29.30 -3.04
N PRO A 20 -15.43 28.38 -2.65
CA PRO A 20 -15.17 27.56 -1.47
C PRO A 20 -13.77 27.00 -1.64
N ILE A 21 -12.90 27.22 -0.65
CA ILE A 21 -11.58 26.59 -0.59
C ILE A 21 -11.88 25.11 -0.75
N ALA A 22 -11.58 24.56 -1.93
CA ALA A 22 -11.75 23.14 -2.15
C ALA A 22 -10.89 22.49 -1.08
N ALA A 23 -11.51 21.73 -0.17
CA ALA A 23 -10.76 20.96 0.80
C ALA A 23 -9.73 20.17 0.01
N HIS A 24 -8.45 20.46 0.24
CA HIS A 24 -7.37 19.69 -0.37
C HIS A 24 -7.44 18.31 0.26
N THR A 25 -8.08 17.38 -0.45
CA THR A 25 -8.05 15.97 -0.07
C THR A 25 -6.65 15.48 -0.35
N VAL A 26 -5.88 15.25 0.71
CA VAL A 26 -4.57 14.57 0.62
C VAL A 26 -4.79 13.21 -0.02
N GLN A 27 -3.97 12.88 -1.02
CA GLN A 27 -4.04 11.59 -1.69
C GLN A 27 -2.68 10.90 -1.57
N ALA A 28 -2.63 9.82 -0.79
CA ALA A 28 -1.43 9.02 -0.57
C ALA A 28 -1.14 8.01 -1.69
N PHE A 29 -1.44 8.36 -2.95
CA PHE A 29 -1.27 7.42 -4.08
C PHE A 29 -1.02 8.16 -5.39
N THR A 30 0.17 7.99 -5.96
CA THR A 30 0.52 8.49 -7.31
C THR A 30 0.24 7.44 -8.38
N GLY A 31 -0.56 7.77 -9.39
CA GLY A 31 -0.87 6.82 -10.48
C GLY A 31 -1.82 5.72 -10.02
N THR A 32 -1.54 4.45 -10.37
CA THR A 32 -2.48 3.32 -10.15
C THR A 32 -1.84 2.07 -9.55
N TYR A 33 -0.51 1.99 -9.52
CA TYR A 33 0.23 0.79 -9.12
C TYR A 33 1.11 1.08 -7.89
N GLY A 34 0.94 0.28 -6.85
CA GLY A 34 1.80 0.25 -5.67
C GLY A 34 2.23 -1.17 -5.33
N ILE A 35 3.10 -1.32 -4.34
CA ILE A 35 3.52 -2.64 -3.86
C ILE A 35 3.61 -2.70 -2.34
N ASN A 36 3.22 -3.83 -1.78
CA ASN A 36 3.38 -4.12 -0.36
C ASN A 36 4.80 -4.64 -0.11
N TYR A 37 5.53 -3.98 0.79
CA TYR A 37 6.83 -4.41 1.29
C TYR A 37 6.66 -5.11 2.64
N GLY A 38 6.21 -6.37 2.56
CA GLY A 38 6.20 -7.30 3.69
C GLY A 38 7.62 -7.77 4.04
N ARG A 39 7.86 -7.97 5.34
CA ARG A 39 9.17 -8.31 5.92
C ARG A 39 9.09 -9.40 6.98
N ILE A 40 8.06 -10.25 6.96
CA ILE A 40 8.04 -11.46 7.79
C ILE A 40 8.95 -12.52 7.14
N ALA A 41 10.24 -12.19 7.08
CA ALA A 41 11.28 -12.95 6.41
C ALA A 41 12.66 -12.65 7.01
N ASP A 42 13.60 -13.58 6.86
CA ASP A 42 15.00 -13.43 7.32
C ASP A 42 16.03 -13.52 6.18
N ASN A 43 15.58 -13.66 4.94
CA ASN A 43 16.42 -13.93 3.77
C ASN A 43 16.26 -12.93 2.61
N ILE A 44 15.57 -11.81 2.84
CA ILE A 44 15.31 -10.77 1.83
C ILE A 44 16.39 -9.68 1.85
N PRO A 45 16.53 -8.87 0.77
CA PRO A 45 17.54 -7.81 0.69
C PRO A 45 17.35 -6.73 1.76
N SER A 46 18.42 -5.99 2.02
CA SER A 46 18.40 -4.84 2.93
C SER A 46 17.44 -3.74 2.44
N PRO A 47 16.90 -2.88 3.33
CA PRO A 47 16.01 -1.80 2.91
C PRO A 47 16.60 -0.87 1.84
N ASP A 48 17.91 -0.62 1.83
CA ASP A 48 18.60 0.18 0.81
C ASP A 48 18.59 -0.49 -0.58
N GLU A 49 18.83 -1.80 -0.62
CA GLU A 49 18.74 -2.59 -1.85
C GLU A 49 17.30 -2.64 -2.36
N VAL A 50 16.31 -2.71 -1.45
CA VAL A 50 14.89 -2.66 -1.80
C VAL A 50 14.49 -1.30 -2.37
N ALA A 51 14.94 -0.18 -1.77
CA ALA A 51 14.70 1.15 -2.32
C ALA A 51 15.28 1.28 -3.74
N THR A 52 16.49 0.73 -3.94
CA THR A 52 17.14 0.68 -5.27
C THR A 52 16.34 -0.15 -6.26
N LEU A 53 15.91 -1.35 -5.87
CA LEU A 53 15.10 -2.25 -6.69
C LEU A 53 13.79 -1.59 -7.11
N LEU A 54 13.06 -0.98 -6.19
CA LEU A 54 11.75 -0.36 -6.46
C LEU A 54 11.87 0.81 -7.43
N ARG A 55 12.92 1.63 -7.29
CA ARG A 55 13.23 2.71 -8.23
C ARG A 55 13.55 2.17 -9.62
N ALA A 56 14.37 1.11 -9.71
CA ALA A 56 14.70 0.46 -10.98
C ALA A 56 13.45 -0.14 -11.65
N ALA A 57 12.55 -0.72 -10.86
CA ALA A 57 11.26 -1.24 -11.30
C ALA A 57 10.23 -0.15 -11.64
N LYS A 58 10.56 1.13 -11.41
CA LYS A 58 9.67 2.31 -11.60
C LYS A 58 8.37 2.20 -10.79
N ILE A 59 8.45 1.55 -9.62
CA ILE A 59 7.35 1.50 -8.66
C ILE A 59 7.49 2.70 -7.75
N LYS A 60 6.43 3.51 -7.64
CA LYS A 60 6.44 4.75 -6.86
C LYS A 60 5.79 4.61 -5.49
N ASN A 61 4.68 3.87 -5.39
CA ASN A 61 3.93 3.75 -4.13
C ASN A 61 4.32 2.46 -3.41
N VAL A 62 4.64 2.59 -2.12
CA VAL A 62 5.05 1.48 -1.27
C VAL A 62 4.20 1.51 0.00
N ARG A 63 3.74 0.34 0.44
CA ARG A 63 3.06 0.16 1.73
C ARG A 63 3.90 -0.77 2.60
N ILE A 64 4.19 -0.34 3.82
CA ILE A 64 4.80 -1.17 4.87
C ILE A 64 3.80 -1.37 6.02
N TYR A 65 3.99 -2.43 6.80
CA TYR A 65 3.03 -2.86 7.83
C TYR A 65 3.38 -2.38 9.26
N ASP A 66 4.42 -1.59 9.37
CA ASP A 66 4.96 -1.01 10.60
C ASP A 66 5.53 0.39 10.29
N ALA A 67 6.34 0.93 11.20
CA ALA A 67 7.17 2.11 10.96
C ALA A 67 8.65 1.85 11.28
N ASP A 68 9.22 0.78 10.72
CA ASP A 68 10.63 0.42 10.93
C ASP A 68 11.59 1.53 10.48
N HIS A 69 12.35 2.09 11.42
CA HIS A 69 13.26 3.22 11.17
C HIS A 69 14.40 2.90 10.20
N SER A 70 14.82 1.64 10.08
CA SER A 70 15.83 1.26 9.08
C SER A 70 15.30 1.46 7.66
N VAL A 71 14.02 1.15 7.45
CA VAL A 71 13.35 1.32 6.15
C VAL A 71 13.07 2.78 5.88
N LEU A 72 12.59 3.52 6.88
CA LEU A 72 12.38 4.97 6.74
C LEU A 72 13.69 5.67 6.36
N LYS A 73 14.81 5.33 7.02
CA LYS A 73 16.13 5.88 6.67
C LYS A 73 16.58 5.50 5.25
N ALA A 74 16.44 4.24 4.86
CA ALA A 74 16.85 3.77 3.54
C ALA A 74 16.00 4.38 2.40
N PHE A 75 14.75 4.76 2.68
CA PHE A 75 13.85 5.36 1.70
C PHE A 75 14.02 6.87 1.60
N SER A 76 14.81 7.48 2.48
CA SER A 76 15.16 8.91 2.45
C SER A 76 15.78 9.31 1.11
N GLY A 77 15.24 10.36 0.48
CA GLY A 77 15.71 10.87 -0.81
C GLY A 77 15.44 9.96 -2.01
N SER A 78 14.75 8.83 -1.83
CA SER A 78 14.47 7.87 -2.92
C SER A 78 13.41 8.36 -3.91
N GLY A 79 12.52 9.25 -3.46
CA GLY A 79 11.33 9.70 -4.20
C GLY A 79 10.17 8.69 -4.22
N LEU A 80 10.26 7.61 -3.44
CA LEU A 80 9.17 6.66 -3.20
C LEU A 80 8.15 7.27 -2.24
N GLU A 81 6.86 7.07 -2.52
CA GLU A 81 5.74 7.48 -1.65
C GLU A 81 5.40 6.34 -0.71
N LEU A 82 5.47 6.58 0.59
CA LEU A 82 5.34 5.55 1.61
C LEU A 82 4.06 5.70 2.43
N VAL A 83 3.28 4.62 2.50
CA VAL A 83 2.26 4.43 3.53
C VAL A 83 2.84 3.54 4.62
N VAL A 84 2.94 4.07 5.83
CA VAL A 84 3.42 3.34 7.01
C VAL A 84 2.26 2.69 7.77
N GLY A 85 2.51 1.57 8.43
CA GLY A 85 1.51 0.85 9.21
C GLY A 85 1.61 1.18 10.70
N LEU A 86 0.48 1.42 11.36
CA LEU A 86 0.39 1.28 12.81
C LEU A 86 -0.07 -0.15 13.12
N PRO A 87 0.78 -1.01 13.71
CA PRO A 87 0.45 -2.41 13.92
C PRO A 87 -0.76 -2.59 14.84
N ASN A 88 -1.54 -3.66 14.60
CA ASN A 88 -2.75 -3.97 15.38
C ASN A 88 -2.50 -4.01 16.91
N GLY A 89 -1.32 -4.48 17.33
CA GLY A 89 -0.92 -4.54 18.74
C GLY A 89 -0.86 -3.18 19.45
N LEU A 90 -0.74 -2.08 18.73
CA LEU A 90 -0.72 -0.72 19.29
C LEU A 90 -2.12 -0.07 19.36
N LEU A 91 -3.15 -0.66 18.74
CA LEU A 91 -4.46 0.00 18.60
C LEU A 91 -5.08 0.35 19.95
N LYS A 92 -5.01 -0.56 20.94
CA LYS A 92 -5.59 -0.30 22.27
C LYS A 92 -4.93 0.90 22.95
N ASP A 93 -3.60 0.95 22.94
CA ASP A 93 -2.82 2.04 23.52
C ASP A 93 -3.10 3.37 22.81
N MET A 94 -3.04 3.38 21.47
CA MET A 94 -3.32 4.58 20.68
C MET A 94 -4.76 5.05 20.83
N SER A 95 -5.70 4.13 21.10
CA SER A 95 -7.11 4.47 21.31
C SER A 95 -7.38 5.17 22.64
N THR A 96 -6.62 4.86 23.69
CA THR A 96 -6.87 5.40 25.04
C THR A 96 -5.88 6.49 25.45
N ASN A 97 -4.73 6.60 24.78
CA ASN A 97 -3.65 7.52 25.14
C ASN A 97 -3.30 8.48 23.98
N GLU A 98 -3.89 9.68 23.99
CA GLU A 98 -3.62 10.71 22.96
C GLU A 98 -2.14 11.14 22.89
N ASP A 99 -1.46 11.23 24.03
CA ASP A 99 -0.05 11.63 24.08
C ASP A 99 0.87 10.56 23.48
N HIS A 100 0.50 9.28 23.62
CA HIS A 100 1.21 8.19 22.96
C HIS A 100 1.00 8.22 21.45
N ALA A 101 -0.22 8.50 20.99
CA ALA A 101 -0.49 8.71 19.56
C ALA A 101 0.31 9.90 18.99
N LEU A 102 0.38 11.01 19.73
CA LEU A 102 1.20 12.15 19.34
C LEU A 102 2.69 11.81 19.27
N THR A 103 3.20 11.11 20.27
CA THR A 103 4.60 10.68 20.33
C THR A 103 4.91 9.72 19.18
N TRP A 104 4.02 8.77 18.90
CA TRP A 104 4.18 7.84 17.79
C TRP A 104 4.26 8.57 16.45
N VAL A 105 3.40 9.54 16.17
CA VAL A 105 3.46 10.31 14.91
C VAL A 105 4.72 11.18 14.85
N LYS A 106 5.16 11.78 15.96
CA LYS A 106 6.42 12.55 15.99
C LYS A 106 7.62 11.69 15.63
N GLU A 107 7.76 10.55 16.29
CA GLU A 107 8.93 9.69 16.19
C GLU A 107 8.98 8.90 14.87
N ASN A 108 7.83 8.51 14.33
CA ASN A 108 7.74 7.59 13.20
C ASN A 108 7.36 8.26 11.88
N VAL A 109 6.87 9.50 11.92
CA VAL A 109 6.43 10.23 10.72
C VAL A 109 7.10 11.59 10.63
N GLN A 110 6.89 12.48 11.60
CA GLN A 110 7.43 13.83 11.55
C GLN A 110 8.97 13.85 11.46
N ALA A 111 9.65 13.00 12.23
CA ALA A 111 11.10 12.93 12.27
C ALA A 111 11.79 12.53 10.96
N PHE A 112 11.04 11.97 10.00
CA PHE A 112 11.55 11.50 8.71
C PHE A 112 11.14 12.38 7.53
N LEU A 113 10.25 13.35 7.76
CA LEU A 113 9.81 14.31 6.76
C LEU A 113 10.74 15.54 6.73
N PRO A 114 10.99 16.13 5.54
CA PRO A 114 10.42 15.76 4.24
C PRO A 114 11.23 14.72 3.44
N GLU A 115 12.42 14.32 3.89
CA GLU A 115 13.35 13.53 3.07
C GLU A 115 12.80 12.13 2.72
N THR A 116 12.08 11.51 3.65
CA THR A 116 11.29 10.29 3.39
C THR A 116 9.85 10.69 3.14
N HIS A 117 9.33 10.47 1.93
CA HIS A 117 7.98 10.91 1.57
C HIS A 117 6.92 9.97 2.18
N ILE A 118 6.66 10.12 3.47
CA ILE A 118 5.56 9.45 4.16
C ILE A 118 4.27 10.19 3.82
N CYS A 119 3.46 9.60 2.94
CA CYS A 119 2.22 10.20 2.44
C CYS A 119 0.97 9.65 3.12
N GLY A 120 1.09 8.59 3.92
CA GLY A 120 -0.05 8.07 4.68
C GLY A 120 0.30 7.17 5.85
N ILE A 121 -0.67 7.01 6.74
CA ILE A 121 -0.64 6.06 7.86
C ILE A 121 -1.84 5.14 7.74
N ALA A 122 -1.60 3.83 7.63
CA ALA A 122 -2.61 2.78 7.73
C ALA A 122 -2.72 2.33 9.20
N VAL A 123 -3.78 2.76 9.88
CA VAL A 123 -4.03 2.45 11.29
C VAL A 123 -4.69 1.08 11.40
N GLY A 124 -3.89 0.07 11.73
CA GLY A 124 -4.32 -1.32 11.73
C GLY A 124 -4.49 -1.93 10.34
N ASN A 125 -4.58 -3.26 10.31
CA ASN A 125 -4.79 -4.07 9.11
C ASN A 125 -5.77 -5.20 9.41
N GLU A 126 -6.86 -5.28 8.65
CA GLU A 126 -7.90 -6.31 8.73
C GLU A 126 -8.46 -6.53 10.15
N VAL A 127 -8.61 -5.43 10.89
CA VAL A 127 -9.03 -5.48 12.30
C VAL A 127 -10.48 -5.97 12.42
N LEU A 128 -11.39 -5.37 11.65
CA LEU A 128 -12.80 -5.75 11.60
C LEU A 128 -12.99 -7.01 10.75
N GLY A 129 -13.95 -7.86 11.13
CA GLY A 129 -14.19 -9.16 10.47
C GLY A 129 -13.34 -10.31 11.03
N GLY A 130 -12.35 -10.01 11.89
CA GLY A 130 -11.58 -11.01 12.66
C GLY A 130 -12.27 -11.47 13.94
N THR A 131 -11.50 -12.07 14.87
CA THR A 131 -12.04 -12.62 16.13
C THR A 131 -11.73 -11.78 17.38
N ASP A 132 -10.90 -10.74 17.26
CA ASP A 132 -10.51 -9.87 18.39
C ASP A 132 -11.43 -8.64 18.49
N TYR A 133 -12.56 -8.81 19.19
CA TYR A 133 -13.56 -7.76 19.39
C TYR A 133 -13.04 -6.58 20.23
N GLU A 134 -11.99 -6.76 21.04
CA GLU A 134 -11.40 -5.64 21.76
C GLU A 134 -10.67 -4.70 20.80
N LEU A 135 -9.97 -5.25 19.79
CA LEU A 135 -9.39 -4.45 18.72
C LEU A 135 -10.44 -3.76 17.84
N TRP A 136 -11.61 -4.38 17.64
CA TRP A 136 -12.72 -3.73 16.93
C TRP A 136 -13.15 -2.44 17.66
N GLY A 137 -13.30 -2.52 18.99
CA GLY A 137 -13.65 -1.37 19.82
C GLY A 137 -12.57 -0.29 19.86
N ALA A 138 -11.30 -0.67 19.77
CA ALA A 138 -10.17 0.28 19.81
C ALA A 138 -9.94 1.02 18.47
N LEU A 139 -10.33 0.45 17.34
CA LEU A 139 -9.93 0.94 16.01
C LEU A 139 -10.31 2.41 15.78
N LEU A 140 -11.56 2.80 16.03
CA LEU A 140 -12.01 4.17 15.78
C LEU A 140 -11.27 5.18 16.67
N GLY A 141 -11.05 4.84 17.95
CA GLY A 141 -10.32 5.71 18.87
C GLY A 141 -8.87 5.90 18.43
N ALA A 142 -8.20 4.81 18.04
CA ALA A 142 -6.83 4.86 17.52
C ALA A 142 -6.73 5.73 16.25
N VAL A 143 -7.63 5.51 15.29
CA VAL A 143 -7.71 6.29 14.05
C VAL A 143 -7.88 7.79 14.35
N LYS A 144 -8.80 8.15 15.25
CA LYS A 144 -9.05 9.54 15.64
C LYS A 144 -7.83 10.16 16.32
N ASN A 145 -7.19 9.46 17.25
CA ASN A 145 -6.05 9.98 17.98
C ASN A 145 -4.83 10.17 17.08
N ILE A 146 -4.57 9.26 16.14
CA ILE A 146 -3.52 9.40 15.13
C ILE A 146 -3.81 10.57 14.19
N TYR A 147 -5.04 10.72 13.71
CA TYR A 147 -5.42 11.87 12.88
C TYR A 147 -5.26 13.20 13.64
N ASN A 148 -5.70 13.25 14.91
CA ASN A 148 -5.54 14.43 15.76
C ASN A 148 -4.06 14.76 15.98
N ALA A 149 -3.20 13.76 16.17
CA ALA A 149 -1.76 13.95 16.25
C ALA A 149 -1.18 14.53 14.94
N VAL A 150 -1.52 13.96 13.78
CA VAL A 150 -1.12 14.48 12.47
C VAL A 150 -1.57 15.94 12.28
N LYS A 151 -2.80 16.26 12.68
CA LYS A 151 -3.33 17.63 12.63
C LYS A 151 -2.59 18.58 13.59
N LYS A 152 -2.32 18.15 14.83
CA LYS A 152 -1.56 18.94 15.84
C LYS A 152 -0.12 19.25 15.38
N LEU A 153 0.42 18.45 14.46
CA LEU A 153 1.76 18.60 13.91
C LEU A 153 1.77 19.30 12.53
N ASP A 154 0.63 19.83 12.08
CA ASP A 154 0.46 20.48 10.77
C ASP A 154 0.81 19.56 9.58
N LEU A 155 0.61 18.25 9.74
CA LEU A 155 0.89 17.23 8.71
C LEU A 155 -0.36 16.76 7.95
N ALA A 156 -1.55 17.28 8.31
CA ALA A 156 -2.82 16.82 7.77
C ALA A 156 -3.00 17.08 6.27
N ASP A 157 -2.21 17.99 5.68
CA ASP A 157 -2.18 18.27 4.24
C ASP A 157 -1.15 17.41 3.47
N VAL A 158 -0.40 16.56 4.17
CA VAL A 158 0.67 15.71 3.60
C VAL A 158 0.42 14.23 3.87
N VAL A 159 -0.15 13.89 5.03
CA VAL A 159 -0.28 12.51 5.53
C VAL A 159 -1.75 12.10 5.60
N GLN A 160 -2.18 11.20 4.71
CA GLN A 160 -3.53 10.64 4.72
C GLN A 160 -3.68 9.53 5.76
N ILE A 161 -4.77 9.54 6.52
CA ILE A 161 -5.08 8.48 7.50
C ILE A 161 -6.06 7.49 6.90
N THR A 162 -5.75 6.20 6.97
CA THR A 162 -6.60 5.11 6.48
C THR A 162 -6.62 3.93 7.44
N THR A 163 -7.48 2.95 7.20
CA THR A 163 -7.38 1.60 7.78
C THR A 163 -7.74 0.59 6.70
N ALA A 164 -7.04 -0.54 6.64
CA ALA A 164 -7.28 -1.56 5.62
C ALA A 164 -8.26 -2.63 6.14
N HIS A 165 -9.25 -2.98 5.32
CA HIS A 165 -10.25 -4.00 5.63
C HIS A 165 -10.08 -5.23 4.75
N SER A 166 -10.28 -6.42 5.29
CA SER A 166 -10.46 -7.62 4.46
C SER A 166 -11.89 -7.66 3.92
N GLN A 167 -12.16 -8.55 2.97
CA GLN A 167 -13.52 -8.84 2.50
C GLN A 167 -14.45 -9.41 3.60
N ALA A 168 -13.92 -9.82 4.77
CA ALA A 168 -14.72 -10.38 5.87
C ALA A 168 -15.65 -9.34 6.54
N VAL A 169 -15.49 -8.05 6.23
CA VAL A 169 -16.44 -7.01 6.67
C VAL A 169 -17.73 -6.99 5.83
N LEU A 170 -17.77 -7.72 4.71
CA LEU A 170 -18.91 -7.78 3.80
C LEU A 170 -19.79 -8.99 4.13
N ALA A 171 -21.12 -8.82 4.05
CA ALA A 171 -22.08 -9.91 4.28
C ALA A 171 -22.15 -10.89 3.11
N ASN A 172 -22.02 -10.37 1.89
CA ASN A 172 -22.11 -11.09 0.63
C ASN A 172 -21.38 -10.30 -0.45
N SER A 173 -20.93 -10.96 -1.51
CA SER A 173 -20.24 -10.31 -2.64
C SER A 173 -20.86 -10.62 -4.01
N TYR A 174 -21.93 -11.42 -4.05
CA TYR A 174 -22.61 -11.83 -5.28
C TYR A 174 -24.15 -11.74 -5.18
N PRO A 175 -24.84 -11.19 -6.20
CA PRO A 175 -24.26 -10.32 -7.24
C PRO A 175 -23.68 -9.03 -6.60
N PRO A 176 -22.71 -8.34 -7.23
CA PRO A 176 -22.04 -7.19 -6.61
C PRO A 176 -23.00 -6.13 -6.03
N SER A 177 -24.07 -5.80 -6.73
CA SER A 177 -25.05 -4.78 -6.31
C SER A 177 -25.93 -5.13 -5.09
N SER A 178 -25.85 -6.35 -4.57
CA SER A 178 -26.52 -6.76 -3.33
C SER A 178 -25.61 -6.71 -2.12
N CYS A 179 -24.33 -6.40 -2.29
CA CYS A 179 -23.36 -6.38 -1.20
C CYS A 179 -23.71 -5.32 -0.14
N THR A 180 -23.67 -5.74 1.13
CA THR A 180 -23.75 -4.89 2.31
C THR A 180 -22.61 -5.22 3.27
N PHE A 181 -22.38 -4.35 4.26
CA PHE A 181 -21.51 -4.71 5.39
C PHE A 181 -22.21 -5.74 6.29
N SER A 182 -21.45 -6.67 6.88
CA SER A 182 -22.00 -7.68 7.78
C SER A 182 -22.64 -7.06 9.03
N ASP A 183 -23.78 -7.57 9.47
CA ASP A 183 -24.57 -6.97 10.55
C ASP A 183 -23.79 -6.81 11.87
N ASN A 184 -22.91 -7.77 12.17
CA ASN A 184 -22.06 -7.75 13.37
C ASN A 184 -20.98 -6.65 13.35
N VAL A 185 -20.66 -6.10 12.18
CA VAL A 185 -19.64 -5.06 11.98
C VAL A 185 -20.29 -3.72 11.66
N ALA A 186 -21.36 -3.73 10.86
CA ALA A 186 -21.92 -2.57 10.18
C ALA A 186 -22.30 -1.43 11.12
N ALA A 187 -23.21 -1.68 12.05
CA ALA A 187 -23.82 -0.62 12.86
C ALA A 187 -22.86 -0.05 13.91
N GLN A 188 -22.16 -0.93 14.63
CA GLN A 188 -21.37 -0.55 15.80
C GLN A 188 -19.97 -0.03 15.44
N TYR A 189 -19.35 -0.56 14.38
CA TYR A 189 -17.95 -0.29 14.08
C TYR A 189 -17.75 0.38 12.72
N MET A 190 -18.35 -0.16 11.66
CA MET A 190 -18.10 0.34 10.31
C MET A 190 -18.70 1.73 10.08
N LYS A 191 -19.99 1.95 10.36
CA LYS A 191 -20.64 3.25 10.12
C LYS A 191 -19.91 4.42 10.83
N PRO A 192 -19.52 4.32 12.11
CA PRO A 192 -18.72 5.37 12.76
C PRO A 192 -17.35 5.62 12.11
N LEU A 193 -16.68 4.59 11.59
CA LEU A 193 -15.42 4.74 10.85
C LEU A 193 -15.64 5.42 9.50
N LEU A 194 -16.66 4.99 8.75
CA LEU A 194 -17.02 5.60 7.47
C LEU A 194 -17.39 7.08 7.63
N GLU A 195 -18.13 7.42 8.68
CA GLU A 195 -18.47 8.81 9.01
C GLU A 195 -17.20 9.64 9.21
N PHE A 196 -16.28 9.15 10.04
CA PHE A 196 -15.03 9.84 10.31
C PHE A 196 -14.16 9.98 9.04
N PHE A 197 -13.99 8.91 8.26
CA PHE A 197 -13.22 8.96 7.01
C PHE A 197 -13.87 9.87 5.97
N SER A 198 -15.19 9.93 5.89
CA SER A 198 -15.89 10.88 5.03
C SER A 198 -15.64 12.33 5.44
N GLN A 199 -15.51 12.62 6.74
CA GLN A 199 -15.23 13.98 7.24
C GLN A 199 -13.80 14.43 6.93
N ILE A 200 -12.83 13.51 6.93
CA ILE A 200 -11.43 13.82 6.65
C ILE A 200 -11.02 13.58 5.18
N GLY A 201 -11.96 13.12 4.34
CA GLY A 201 -11.72 12.86 2.91
C GLY A 201 -10.88 11.63 2.62
N SER A 202 -10.89 10.63 3.52
CA SER A 202 -10.12 9.39 3.35
C SER A 202 -10.91 8.32 2.55
N PRO A 203 -10.20 7.48 1.77
CA PRO A 203 -10.81 6.38 1.04
C PRO A 203 -11.16 5.21 1.95
N PHE A 204 -11.99 4.32 1.43
CA PHE A 204 -12.14 2.97 1.93
C PHE A 204 -11.02 2.09 1.37
N CYS A 205 -10.16 1.56 2.24
CA CYS A 205 -9.08 0.68 1.84
C CYS A 205 -9.47 -0.79 2.00
N LEU A 206 -9.37 -1.56 0.92
CA LEU A 206 -9.77 -2.97 0.86
C LEU A 206 -8.61 -3.86 0.44
N ASN A 207 -8.41 -4.94 1.19
CA ASN A 207 -7.62 -6.08 0.78
C ASN A 207 -8.54 -7.05 0.03
N ALA A 208 -8.32 -7.22 -1.28
CA ALA A 208 -9.19 -7.96 -2.18
C ALA A 208 -8.42 -9.05 -2.92
N TYR A 209 -8.79 -10.31 -2.73
CA TYR A 209 -8.03 -11.44 -3.23
C TYR A 209 -8.92 -12.40 -4.05
N PRO A 210 -9.01 -12.22 -5.38
CA PRO A 210 -9.62 -13.20 -6.27
C PRO A 210 -9.04 -14.61 -6.10
N PHE A 211 -7.76 -14.71 -5.73
CA PHE A 211 -7.11 -15.98 -5.38
C PHE A 211 -7.83 -16.71 -4.23
N LEU A 212 -8.16 -16.02 -3.14
CA LEU A 212 -8.79 -16.63 -1.97
C LEU A 212 -10.24 -17.03 -2.28
N ASP A 213 -10.99 -16.17 -2.97
CA ASP A 213 -12.37 -16.47 -3.37
C ASP A 213 -12.40 -17.70 -4.31
N TYR A 214 -11.54 -17.75 -5.33
CA TYR A 214 -11.41 -18.94 -6.18
C TYR A 214 -11.02 -20.19 -5.39
N MET A 215 -10.08 -20.08 -4.45
CA MET A 215 -9.66 -21.23 -3.65
C MET A 215 -10.76 -21.77 -2.72
N ASN A 216 -11.68 -20.92 -2.29
CA ASN A 216 -12.82 -21.31 -1.47
C ASN A 216 -13.94 -21.99 -2.26
N ASP A 217 -14.12 -21.63 -3.54
CA ASP A 217 -15.18 -22.18 -4.39
C ASP A 217 -14.71 -22.44 -5.84
N PRO A 218 -13.72 -23.34 -6.05
CA PRO A 218 -13.15 -23.59 -7.37
C PRO A 218 -14.08 -24.34 -8.31
N GLU A 219 -15.18 -24.92 -7.80
CA GLU A 219 -16.17 -25.64 -8.60
C GLU A 219 -17.12 -24.68 -9.33
N ASN A 220 -17.45 -23.54 -8.72
CA ASN A 220 -18.40 -22.58 -9.28
C ASN A 220 -17.73 -21.31 -9.83
N ILE A 221 -16.51 -20.99 -9.41
CA ILE A 221 -15.77 -19.83 -9.89
C ILE A 221 -14.90 -20.24 -11.07
N ASP A 222 -15.15 -19.64 -12.25
CA ASP A 222 -14.25 -19.77 -13.40
C ASP A 222 -12.89 -19.14 -13.09
N ILE A 223 -11.81 -19.93 -13.17
CA ILE A 223 -10.46 -19.43 -12.94
C ILE A 223 -10.08 -18.31 -13.90
N ASN A 224 -10.60 -18.31 -15.14
CA ASN A 224 -10.32 -17.26 -16.11
C ASN A 224 -10.88 -15.91 -15.66
N TYR A 225 -12.04 -15.92 -15.00
CA TYR A 225 -12.66 -14.74 -14.40
C TYR A 225 -11.81 -14.17 -13.26
N ALA A 226 -11.21 -15.04 -12.43
CA ALA A 226 -10.28 -14.63 -11.38
C ALA A 226 -8.92 -14.14 -11.91
N LEU A 227 -8.49 -14.63 -13.08
CA LEU A 227 -7.19 -14.34 -13.69
C LEU A 227 -7.20 -13.21 -14.76
N PHE A 228 -8.32 -12.49 -14.92
CA PHE A 228 -8.51 -11.49 -15.99
C PHE A 228 -8.32 -12.06 -17.41
N GLN A 229 -8.63 -13.33 -17.61
CA GLN A 229 -8.58 -13.99 -18.91
C GLN A 229 -9.97 -13.96 -19.58
N SER A 230 -10.03 -14.41 -20.84
CA SER A 230 -11.30 -14.50 -21.56
C SER A 230 -12.26 -15.44 -20.83
N THR A 231 -13.43 -14.92 -20.45
CA THR A 231 -14.46 -15.64 -19.71
C THR A 231 -15.84 -15.12 -20.13
N GLN A 232 -16.91 -15.85 -19.78
CA GLN A 232 -18.27 -15.30 -19.83
C GLN A 232 -18.51 -14.22 -18.77
N GLY A 233 -17.67 -14.16 -17.73
CA GLY A 233 -17.81 -13.22 -16.63
C GLY A 233 -19.10 -13.44 -15.84
N ILE A 234 -19.53 -12.42 -15.11
CA ILE A 234 -20.81 -12.43 -14.39
C ILE A 234 -21.68 -11.24 -14.79
N TYR A 235 -22.99 -11.45 -14.76
CA TYR A 235 -23.98 -10.41 -15.02
C TYR A 235 -24.74 -10.08 -13.74
N ASP A 236 -24.82 -8.80 -13.43
CA ASP A 236 -25.57 -8.28 -12.29
C ASP A 236 -26.97 -7.83 -12.75
N PRO A 237 -28.05 -8.53 -12.36
CA PRO A 237 -29.39 -8.27 -12.90
C PRO A 237 -30.02 -6.97 -12.38
N LYS A 238 -29.58 -6.46 -11.22
CA LYS A 238 -30.15 -5.25 -10.63
C LYS A 238 -29.55 -3.99 -11.27
N THR A 239 -28.27 -4.03 -11.62
CA THR A 239 -27.57 -2.91 -12.25
C THR A 239 -27.45 -3.02 -13.76
N ASN A 240 -27.74 -4.20 -14.32
CA ASN A 240 -27.56 -4.52 -15.74
C ASN A 240 -26.09 -4.38 -16.19
N LEU A 241 -25.16 -4.58 -15.26
CA LEU A 241 -23.73 -4.48 -15.49
C LEU A 241 -23.13 -5.86 -15.72
N HIS A 242 -22.13 -5.91 -16.60
CA HIS A 242 -21.33 -7.10 -16.86
C HIS A 242 -19.92 -6.91 -16.32
N TYR A 243 -19.41 -7.93 -15.63
CA TYR A 243 -18.08 -7.97 -15.05
C TYR A 243 -17.30 -9.07 -15.75
N ASP A 244 -16.26 -8.69 -16.48
CA ASP A 244 -15.36 -9.61 -17.19
C ASP A 244 -14.23 -10.13 -16.30
N ASN A 245 -14.06 -9.58 -15.10
CA ASN A 245 -13.06 -10.00 -14.12
C ASN A 245 -13.54 -9.85 -12.67
N MET A 246 -13.02 -10.71 -11.80
CA MET A 246 -13.44 -10.80 -10.39
C MET A 246 -13.06 -9.58 -9.57
N LEU A 247 -11.89 -8.99 -9.78
CA LEU A 247 -11.44 -7.85 -8.97
C LEU A 247 -12.37 -6.64 -9.15
N ASP A 248 -12.79 -6.35 -10.38
CA ASP A 248 -13.75 -5.26 -10.64
C ASP A 248 -15.09 -5.53 -9.96
N ALA A 249 -15.55 -6.79 -9.91
CA ALA A 249 -16.77 -7.16 -9.18
C ALA A 249 -16.61 -7.03 -7.66
N GLN A 250 -15.47 -7.41 -7.08
CA GLN A 250 -15.19 -7.23 -5.64
C GLN A 250 -15.14 -5.75 -5.25
N ILE A 251 -14.55 -4.91 -6.09
CA ILE A 251 -14.53 -3.46 -5.90
C ILE A 251 -15.96 -2.90 -5.95
N ASP A 252 -16.76 -3.31 -6.93
CA ASP A 252 -18.12 -2.79 -7.08
C ASP A 252 -19.10 -3.35 -6.05
N ALA A 253 -18.87 -4.55 -5.53
CA ALA A 253 -19.54 -5.05 -4.33
C ALA A 253 -19.25 -4.12 -3.13
N THR A 254 -18.00 -3.73 -2.95
CA THR A 254 -17.62 -2.78 -1.89
C THR A 254 -18.26 -1.41 -2.09
N TYR A 255 -18.33 -0.90 -3.33
CA TYR A 255 -19.08 0.33 -3.62
C TYR A 255 -20.57 0.19 -3.33
N ALA A 256 -21.19 -0.97 -3.59
CA ALA A 256 -22.58 -1.22 -3.24
C ALA A 256 -22.81 -1.20 -1.72
N ALA A 257 -21.92 -1.83 -0.94
CA ALA A 257 -21.98 -1.78 0.53
C ALA A 257 -21.80 -0.35 1.08
N LEU A 258 -20.89 0.43 0.49
CA LEU A 258 -20.72 1.84 0.82
C LEU A 258 -21.96 2.67 0.46
N GLU A 259 -22.59 2.43 -0.70
CA GLU A 259 -23.83 3.09 -1.09
C GLU A 259 -24.98 2.77 -0.13
N ASP A 260 -25.14 1.50 0.26
CA ASP A 260 -26.14 1.07 1.25
C ASP A 260 -25.91 1.73 2.62
N ALA A 261 -24.64 1.87 3.03
CA ALA A 261 -24.28 2.56 4.26
C ALA A 261 -24.38 4.09 4.19
N GLY A 262 -24.67 4.68 3.02
CA GLY A 262 -24.83 6.13 2.83
C GLY A 262 -23.59 6.89 2.32
N TYR A 263 -22.50 6.20 2.01
CA TYR A 263 -21.18 6.76 1.67
C TYR A 263 -20.84 6.66 0.18
N LYS A 264 -21.82 6.94 -0.69
CA LYS A 264 -21.74 6.78 -2.16
C LYS A 264 -20.51 7.38 -2.86
N LYS A 265 -19.96 8.47 -2.30
CA LYS A 265 -18.84 9.22 -2.89
C LYS A 265 -17.46 8.75 -2.42
N MET A 266 -17.41 7.89 -1.41
CA MET A 266 -16.14 7.40 -0.85
C MET A 266 -15.40 6.57 -1.89
N GLU A 267 -14.14 6.89 -2.16
CA GLU A 267 -13.28 6.12 -3.06
C GLU A 267 -12.91 4.78 -2.43
N VAL A 268 -12.83 3.73 -3.25
CA VAL A 268 -12.22 2.44 -2.84
C VAL A 268 -10.81 2.35 -3.41
N ILE A 269 -9.83 2.08 -2.53
CA ILE A 269 -8.44 1.76 -2.90
C ILE A 269 -8.13 0.33 -2.50
N ILE A 270 -7.53 -0.44 -3.40
CA ILE A 270 -7.09 -1.80 -3.08
C ILE A 270 -5.73 -1.71 -2.38
N THR A 271 -5.67 -2.04 -1.10
CA THR A 271 -4.43 -2.01 -0.30
C THR A 271 -3.65 -3.32 -0.36
N GLU A 272 -4.30 -4.41 -0.77
CA GLU A 272 -3.64 -5.66 -1.07
C GLU A 272 -4.42 -6.45 -2.11
N THR A 273 -3.69 -7.01 -3.07
CA THR A 273 -4.20 -8.04 -3.97
C THR A 273 -3.03 -8.78 -4.60
N GLY A 274 -3.17 -10.08 -4.84
CA GLY A 274 -2.09 -10.91 -5.36
C GLY A 274 -2.53 -12.35 -5.59
N TRP A 275 -1.59 -13.17 -6.06
CA TRP A 275 -1.83 -14.58 -6.32
C TRP A 275 -0.57 -15.40 -5.98
N ALA A 276 -0.72 -16.42 -5.13
CA ALA A 276 0.40 -17.23 -4.67
C ALA A 276 0.96 -18.12 -5.79
N SER A 277 2.28 -18.21 -5.91
CA SER A 277 2.95 -19.03 -6.93
C SER A 277 3.14 -20.50 -6.51
N ARG A 278 2.87 -20.82 -5.25
CA ARG A 278 2.97 -22.17 -4.69
C ARG A 278 2.08 -22.27 -3.46
N GLY A 279 1.34 -23.36 -3.31
CA GLY A 279 0.49 -23.62 -2.16
C GLY A 279 0.60 -25.05 -1.66
N ASP A 280 -0.21 -25.39 -0.66
CA ASP A 280 -0.38 -26.75 -0.18
C ASP A 280 -1.12 -27.63 -1.20
N ALA A 281 -1.24 -28.94 -0.94
CA ALA A 281 -1.86 -29.89 -1.88
C ALA A 281 -3.33 -29.55 -2.22
N ASN A 282 -4.06 -28.92 -1.29
CA ASN A 282 -5.42 -28.43 -1.48
C ASN A 282 -5.47 -27.03 -2.13
N GLN A 283 -4.33 -26.44 -2.47
CA GLN A 283 -4.21 -25.12 -3.10
C GLN A 283 -3.70 -25.20 -4.54
N ALA A 284 -4.32 -26.07 -5.35
CA ALA A 284 -3.87 -26.39 -6.70
C ALA A 284 -3.77 -25.18 -7.65
N ALA A 285 -4.50 -24.09 -7.37
CA ALA A 285 -4.44 -22.87 -8.18
C ALA A 285 -3.19 -22.01 -7.90
N ALA A 286 -2.50 -22.26 -6.79
CA ALA A 286 -1.29 -21.55 -6.41
C ALA A 286 -0.10 -22.09 -7.23
N THR A 287 0.04 -21.60 -8.45
CA THR A 287 1.08 -22.00 -9.40
C THR A 287 1.80 -20.77 -9.95
N VAL A 288 3.06 -20.93 -10.36
CA VAL A 288 3.85 -19.87 -11.00
C VAL A 288 3.11 -19.30 -12.23
N ASN A 289 2.46 -20.16 -13.02
CA ASN A 289 1.72 -19.73 -14.21
C ASN A 289 0.52 -18.84 -13.87
N ASN A 290 -0.28 -19.23 -12.87
CA ASN A 290 -1.44 -18.44 -12.44
C ASN A 290 -1.00 -17.14 -11.76
N ALA A 291 0.02 -17.20 -10.90
CA ALA A 291 0.58 -16.02 -10.25
C ALA A 291 1.12 -14.99 -11.26
N ARG A 292 1.88 -15.47 -12.26
CA ARG A 292 2.34 -14.63 -13.38
C ARG A 292 1.16 -14.04 -14.15
N THR A 293 0.15 -14.85 -14.48
CA THR A 293 -1.01 -14.41 -15.26
C THR A 293 -1.80 -13.33 -14.52
N TYR A 294 -2.12 -13.56 -13.25
CA TYR A 294 -2.82 -12.60 -12.41
C TYR A 294 -2.07 -11.27 -12.31
N ASN A 295 -0.82 -11.30 -11.87
CA ASN A 295 -0.04 -10.08 -11.62
C ASN A 295 0.28 -9.31 -12.91
N TYR A 296 0.55 -10.00 -14.03
CA TYR A 296 0.74 -9.36 -15.33
C TYR A 296 -0.55 -8.71 -15.83
N ASN A 297 -1.69 -9.40 -15.75
CA ASN A 297 -2.96 -8.86 -16.22
C ASN A 297 -3.47 -7.73 -15.31
N LEU A 298 -3.27 -7.83 -14.00
CA LEU A 298 -3.54 -6.74 -13.06
C LEU A 298 -2.74 -5.49 -13.42
N ARG A 299 -1.43 -5.62 -13.69
CA ARG A 299 -0.62 -4.48 -14.14
C ARG A 299 -1.17 -3.86 -15.42
N LYS A 300 -1.58 -4.68 -16.41
CA LYS A 300 -2.23 -4.19 -17.64
C LYS A 300 -3.58 -3.51 -17.34
N ARG A 301 -4.38 -4.05 -16.43
CA ARG A 301 -5.67 -3.50 -16.01
C ARG A 301 -5.50 -2.12 -15.36
N LEU A 302 -4.51 -1.96 -14.48
CA LEU A 302 -4.19 -0.70 -13.82
C LEU A 302 -3.58 0.33 -14.77
N ALA A 303 -2.81 -0.11 -15.77
CA ALA A 303 -2.24 0.76 -16.81
C ALA A 303 -3.31 1.39 -17.72
N LYS A 304 -4.50 0.79 -17.84
CA LYS A 304 -5.63 1.37 -18.59
C LYS A 304 -6.15 2.67 -17.96
N LYS A 305 -5.87 2.93 -16.68
CA LYS A 305 -6.37 4.09 -15.91
C LYS A 305 -7.89 4.27 -16.06
N LYS A 306 -8.62 3.15 -15.97
CA LYS A 306 -10.09 3.11 -16.02
C LYS A 306 -10.64 2.63 -14.68
N GLY A 307 -11.83 3.10 -14.35
CA GLY A 307 -12.60 2.55 -13.24
C GLY A 307 -13.26 1.22 -13.56
N THR A 308 -14.12 0.76 -12.66
CA THR A 308 -14.91 -0.47 -12.73
C THR A 308 -16.22 -0.24 -13.50
N PRO A 309 -17.01 -1.29 -13.81
CA PRO A 309 -18.32 -1.14 -14.45
C PRO A 309 -19.27 -0.16 -13.73
N LEU A 310 -19.39 -0.22 -12.39
CA LEU A 310 -20.25 0.66 -11.59
C LEU A 310 -19.65 2.05 -11.39
N ARG A 311 -18.30 2.16 -11.39
CA ARG A 311 -17.57 3.42 -11.18
C ARG A 311 -16.55 3.70 -12.29
N PRO A 312 -16.97 3.87 -13.55
CA PRO A 312 -16.06 3.93 -14.70
C PRO A 312 -15.10 5.13 -14.68
N LYS A 313 -15.44 6.19 -13.93
CA LYS A 313 -14.64 7.41 -13.77
C LYS A 313 -13.65 7.36 -12.59
N ASN A 314 -13.82 6.43 -11.66
CA ASN A 314 -12.96 6.30 -10.49
C ASN A 314 -11.83 5.33 -10.84
N VAL A 315 -10.66 5.86 -11.17
CA VAL A 315 -9.52 5.04 -11.59
C VAL A 315 -9.15 4.04 -10.49
N VAL A 316 -9.07 2.75 -10.85
CA VAL A 316 -8.65 1.70 -9.90
C VAL A 316 -7.19 1.91 -9.52
N LYS A 317 -6.92 1.90 -8.21
CA LYS A 317 -5.60 1.95 -7.59
C LYS A 317 -5.40 0.69 -6.76
N ALA A 318 -4.25 0.05 -6.87
CA ALA A 318 -3.95 -1.15 -6.11
C ALA A 318 -2.49 -1.25 -5.67
N TYR A 319 -2.27 -1.72 -4.45
CA TYR A 319 -0.99 -2.25 -4.00
C TYR A 319 -0.95 -3.77 -4.21
N ILE A 320 0.07 -4.23 -4.93
CA ILE A 320 0.25 -5.64 -5.19
C ILE A 320 0.89 -6.29 -3.96
N PHE A 321 0.32 -7.41 -3.51
CA PHE A 321 0.86 -8.24 -2.45
C PHE A 321 1.62 -9.43 -3.07
N ALA A 322 2.94 -9.53 -2.95
CA ALA A 322 3.88 -8.59 -2.31
C ALA A 322 5.23 -8.55 -3.05
N ILE A 323 6.16 -7.70 -2.62
CA ILE A 323 7.48 -7.61 -3.26
C ILE A 323 8.27 -8.93 -3.14
N PHE A 324 8.33 -9.58 -1.97
CA PHE A 324 9.09 -10.81 -1.76
C PHE A 324 8.24 -11.97 -1.27
N ASN A 325 8.76 -13.18 -1.44
CA ASN A 325 8.29 -14.35 -0.70
C ASN A 325 8.73 -14.20 0.76
N GLU A 326 7.78 -14.21 1.68
CA GLU A 326 8.02 -14.02 3.11
C GLU A 326 8.11 -15.38 3.83
N ASN A 327 9.31 -15.94 3.95
CA ASN A 327 9.52 -17.33 4.38
C ASN A 327 9.09 -17.63 5.83
N LEU A 328 8.97 -16.61 6.68
CA LEU A 328 8.54 -16.76 8.08
C LEU A 328 7.04 -16.55 8.29
N LYS A 329 6.25 -16.28 7.23
CA LYS A 329 4.80 -16.14 7.37
C LYS A 329 4.16 -17.46 7.87
N PRO A 330 3.31 -17.39 8.91
CA PRO A 330 2.58 -18.56 9.40
C PRO A 330 1.47 -18.96 8.42
N GLY A 331 0.81 -20.09 8.69
CA GLY A 331 -0.33 -20.54 7.90
C GLY A 331 0.07 -21.40 6.68
N PRO A 332 -0.82 -21.50 5.66
CA PRO A 332 -0.63 -22.40 4.53
C PRO A 332 0.59 -22.02 3.68
N THR A 333 1.07 -22.94 2.85
CA THR A 333 2.24 -22.68 1.99
C THR A 333 2.03 -21.50 1.05
N SER A 334 0.80 -21.19 0.64
CA SER A 334 0.50 -19.99 -0.15
C SER A 334 1.02 -18.70 0.47
N GLU A 335 0.91 -18.55 1.79
CA GLU A 335 1.30 -17.32 2.51
C GLU A 335 2.78 -16.95 2.31
N ARG A 336 3.64 -17.95 2.10
CA ARG A 336 5.09 -17.77 1.90
C ARG A 336 5.47 -17.56 0.44
N ASN A 337 4.50 -17.48 -0.49
CA ASN A 337 4.74 -17.57 -1.94
C ASN A 337 3.99 -16.53 -2.78
N PHE A 338 3.76 -15.31 -2.27
CA PHE A 338 3.13 -14.20 -3.02
C PHE A 338 4.11 -13.24 -3.73
N GLY A 339 5.42 -13.42 -3.53
CA GLY A 339 6.46 -12.48 -3.95
C GLY A 339 6.64 -12.37 -5.45
N LEU A 340 6.66 -11.13 -5.95
CA LEU A 340 7.06 -10.81 -7.33
C LEU A 340 8.57 -11.02 -7.57
N PHE A 341 9.37 -10.89 -6.50
CA PHE A 341 10.81 -11.11 -6.48
C PHE A 341 11.16 -12.24 -5.51
N LYS A 342 12.24 -12.93 -5.82
CA LYS A 342 12.87 -13.92 -4.95
C LYS A 342 13.67 -13.21 -3.85
N PRO A 343 14.09 -13.94 -2.80
CA PRO A 343 14.86 -13.34 -1.71
C PRO A 343 16.21 -12.76 -2.15
N ASP A 344 16.76 -13.18 -3.28
CA ASP A 344 17.98 -12.61 -3.88
C ASP A 344 17.74 -11.35 -4.74
N GLY A 345 16.50 -10.85 -4.82
CA GLY A 345 16.13 -9.69 -5.63
C GLY A 345 15.95 -9.98 -7.13
N SER A 346 16.14 -11.23 -7.58
CA SER A 346 15.77 -11.65 -8.94
C SER A 346 14.25 -11.82 -9.09
N ILE A 347 13.74 -11.75 -10.32
CA ILE A 347 12.29 -11.90 -10.56
C ILE A 347 11.82 -13.34 -10.26
N SER A 348 10.66 -13.48 -9.61
CA SER A 348 10.00 -14.78 -9.44
C SER A 348 9.46 -15.29 -10.77
N TYR A 349 8.87 -14.40 -11.56
CA TYR A 349 8.30 -14.65 -12.88
C TYR A 349 8.16 -13.31 -13.63
N ASP A 350 8.27 -13.35 -14.96
CA ASP A 350 8.29 -12.12 -15.76
C ASP A 350 6.89 -11.49 -15.89
N ILE A 351 6.73 -10.30 -15.28
CA ILE A 351 5.57 -9.42 -15.44
C ILE A 351 5.98 -8.03 -15.98
N GLY A 352 7.16 -7.93 -16.60
CA GLY A 352 7.75 -6.70 -17.13
C GLY A 352 8.51 -5.85 -16.11
N PHE A 353 8.96 -6.43 -14.99
CA PHE A 353 9.92 -5.81 -14.09
C PHE A 353 11.31 -6.41 -14.32
N HIS A 354 12.34 -5.64 -14.00
CA HIS A 354 13.72 -6.11 -13.96
C HIS A 354 14.10 -6.32 -12.49
N GLY A 355 14.81 -7.41 -12.19
CA GLY A 355 15.35 -7.67 -10.85
C GLY A 355 16.62 -6.86 -10.59
N LEU A 356 17.24 -7.07 -9.42
CA LEU A 356 18.61 -6.64 -9.21
C LEU A 356 19.52 -7.45 -10.15
N ASP A 357 20.32 -6.79 -11.00
CA ASP A 357 21.32 -7.47 -11.81
C ASP A 357 22.35 -8.13 -10.87
N SER A 358 22.73 -9.37 -11.15
CA SER A 358 23.77 -10.09 -10.39
C SER A 358 25.17 -9.43 -10.47
N SER A 359 25.31 -8.35 -11.27
CA SER A 359 26.57 -7.66 -11.56
C SER A 359 27.07 -6.75 -10.43
N SER A 360 26.31 -6.56 -9.34
CA SER A 360 26.86 -5.96 -8.12
C SER A 360 27.97 -6.82 -7.50
N SER A 361 27.92 -8.14 -7.69
CA SER A 361 28.98 -9.05 -7.26
C SER A 361 30.22 -9.00 -8.17
N GLU A 362 30.06 -8.88 -9.49
CA GLU A 362 31.18 -8.74 -10.43
C GLU A 362 31.87 -7.37 -10.35
N SER A 363 31.11 -6.30 -10.14
CA SER A 363 31.65 -4.95 -9.97
C SER A 363 32.45 -4.81 -8.67
N LEU A 364 32.03 -5.49 -7.60
CA LEU A 364 32.79 -5.61 -6.35
C LEU A 364 34.05 -6.47 -6.52
N LEU A 365 33.99 -7.57 -7.30
CA LEU A 365 35.14 -8.42 -7.61
C LEU A 365 36.18 -7.72 -8.50
N LEU A 366 35.74 -6.87 -9.44
CA LEU A 366 36.62 -6.01 -10.24
C LEU A 366 37.25 -4.91 -9.39
N ALA A 367 36.47 -4.23 -8.54
CA ALA A 367 37.00 -3.21 -7.63
C ALA A 367 37.98 -3.77 -6.57
N LEU A 368 37.77 -5.01 -6.11
CA LEU A 368 38.68 -5.72 -5.22
C LEU A 368 39.96 -6.18 -5.93
N LYS A 369 39.90 -6.56 -7.20
CA LYS A 369 41.09 -6.90 -8.01
C LYS A 369 41.92 -5.67 -8.36
N ASP A 370 41.28 -4.54 -8.68
CA ASP A 370 41.98 -3.28 -8.95
C ASP A 370 42.69 -2.75 -7.69
N ASN A 371 42.07 -2.87 -6.51
CA ASN A 371 42.69 -2.52 -5.23
C ASN A 371 43.84 -3.44 -4.80
N MET A 372 43.82 -4.74 -5.16
CA MET A 372 44.95 -5.64 -4.93
C MET A 372 46.11 -5.42 -5.92
N SER A 373 45.82 -4.94 -7.12
CA SER A 373 46.88 -4.61 -8.10
C SER A 373 47.68 -3.37 -7.71
N PHE A 374 47.03 -2.37 -7.09
CA PHE A 374 47.68 -1.15 -6.61
C PHE A 374 48.50 -1.34 -5.32
N SER A 375 48.21 -2.36 -4.50
CA SER A 375 48.91 -2.59 -3.22
C SER A 375 50.23 -3.37 -3.35
N SER A 376 50.62 -3.79 -4.56
CA SER A 376 51.84 -4.61 -4.79
C SER A 376 53.04 -3.84 -5.35
N SER A 377 52.98 -2.51 -5.40
CA SER A 377 54.06 -1.70 -6.00
C SER A 377 54.43 -0.45 -5.18
N SER A 378 54.70 -0.62 -3.88
CA SER A 378 55.45 0.39 -3.12
C SER A 378 55.93 -0.14 -1.78
N GLU A 379 57.05 -0.87 -1.75
CA GLU A 379 57.90 -0.98 -0.55
C GLU A 379 59.34 -1.25 -0.99
N ASN A 380 60.13 -0.18 -1.12
CA ASN A 380 61.59 -0.26 -1.18
C ASN A 380 62.14 0.99 -0.47
N ILE A 381 62.21 0.92 0.86
CA ILE A 381 62.94 1.90 1.68
C ILE A 381 64.14 1.17 2.28
N ARG A 382 65.32 1.45 1.71
CA ARG A 382 66.63 1.08 2.26
C ARG A 382 66.90 1.89 3.53
N THR A 383 67.22 1.19 4.60
CA THR A 383 67.97 1.69 5.75
C THR A 383 69.40 2.02 5.33
N GLN A 384 69.91 3.19 5.72
CA GLN A 384 71.31 3.55 5.54
C GLN A 384 71.89 3.94 6.91
N GLU A 385 72.79 3.10 7.40
CA GLU A 385 73.62 3.32 8.57
C GLU A 385 74.69 4.38 8.31
N TYR A 386 75.02 5.11 9.38
CA TYR A 386 76.17 6.00 9.49
C TYR A 386 77.49 5.22 9.47
N SER A 387 78.48 5.65 8.68
CA SER A 387 79.83 6.03 9.16
C SER A 387 80.82 6.40 8.04
N ILE A 388 81.21 7.68 8.04
CA ILE A 388 82.59 8.20 8.20
C ILE A 388 83.73 7.59 7.35
N VAL A 389 84.17 8.39 6.35
CA VAL A 389 85.55 8.90 6.06
C VAL A 389 86.69 7.93 5.69
N VAL A 390 87.11 8.07 4.41
CA VAL A 390 88.49 8.13 3.85
C VAL A 390 89.41 6.90 4.00
N HIS A 391 89.63 6.20 2.88
CA HIS A 391 90.86 6.35 2.09
C HIS A 391 90.63 6.03 0.61
#